data_AF-A0A7W9LLQ6-F1
#
_entry.id   AF-A0A7W9LLQ6-F1
#
_cell.length_a   1.000
_cell.length_b   1.000
_cell.length_c   1.000
_cell.angle_alpha   90.00
_cell.angle_beta   90.00
_cell.angle_gamma   90.00
#
_symmetry.space_group_name_H-M   'P 1'
#
loop_
_entity.id
_entity.type
_entity.pdbx_description
1 polymer ?
#
loop_
_entity_poly.entity_id
_entity_poly.type
_entity_poly.pdbx_seq_one_letter_code
_entity_poly.pdbx_strand_id
1 'polypeptide(L)'
;MSTSIESTPEPEARSRRSLLRGGAAVAAGVAGAAVVAAAPAEAATGNPVILGRDNTSGAGSTRIRSASNPPTVVISNDGYGAGALVTGRLGNGIAAGTHRADSSGLSAANYSEYEGPGSAVAASGGVNTGVSARTSGSGKFAVSAFHSGSGQSDEGGAISAHTIGRPGIVVSTEHASAPAVVAVNLGDGDALLAQGVVRVDGSLYVSGDLVVEGTLYCDDVQPIPAAMRRQVRADAEAAAESARAQAESLRQGGAATD
;
A
#
# COMPACT_ATOMS: atom_id res chain seq x y z
N MET A 1 -41.94 14.50 81.67
CA MET A 1 -42.66 14.28 80.40
C MET A 1 -41.61 13.96 79.35
N SER A 2 -41.35 12.68 79.12
CA SER A 2 -40.37 12.19 78.14
C SER A 2 -41.12 11.65 76.94
N THR A 3 -40.93 12.28 75.77
CA THR A 3 -41.47 11.83 74.49
C THR A 3 -40.44 10.95 73.79
N SER A 4 -40.69 9.63 73.80
CA SER A 4 -39.96 8.67 72.97
C SER A 4 -40.43 8.79 71.52
N ILE A 5 -39.51 9.08 70.60
CA ILE A 5 -39.76 9.03 69.16
C ILE A 5 -39.39 7.63 68.69
N GLU A 6 -40.41 6.86 68.33
CA GLU A 6 -40.29 5.54 67.70
C GLU A 6 -39.92 5.72 66.23
N SER A 7 -38.71 5.29 65.87
CA SER A 7 -38.20 5.28 64.50
C SER A 7 -38.55 3.95 63.85
N THR A 8 -39.45 3.98 62.86
CA THR A 8 -39.76 2.84 62.00
C THR A 8 -38.60 2.62 61.02
N PRO A 9 -38.03 1.41 60.91
CA PRO A 9 -36.96 1.15 59.93
C PRO A 9 -37.52 1.10 58.50
N GLU A 10 -36.88 1.83 57.60
CA GLU A 10 -37.14 1.85 56.15
C GLU A 10 -36.73 0.49 55.52
N PRO A 11 -37.52 -0.08 54.58
CA PRO A 11 -37.13 -1.32 53.92
C PRO A 11 -35.94 -1.12 52.99
N GLU A 12 -34.81 -1.75 53.30
CA GLU A 12 -33.60 -1.75 52.47
C GLU A 12 -33.91 -2.24 51.04
N ALA A 13 -33.62 -1.40 50.05
CA ALA A 13 -33.70 -1.74 48.64
C ALA A 13 -32.74 -2.89 48.31
N ARG A 14 -33.28 -4.11 48.19
CA ARG A 14 -32.52 -5.30 47.80
C ARG A 14 -31.86 -5.09 46.44
N SER A 15 -30.53 -4.96 46.45
CA SER A 15 -29.70 -4.87 45.25
C SER A 15 -29.93 -6.08 44.34
N ARG A 16 -30.17 -5.84 43.04
CA ARG A 16 -30.29 -6.87 41.99
C ARG A 16 -29.12 -7.87 41.99
N ARG A 17 -27.96 -7.46 42.53
CA ARG A 17 -26.76 -8.30 42.70
C ARG A 17 -26.93 -9.42 43.73
N SER A 18 -27.79 -9.23 44.74
CA SER A 18 -28.13 -10.23 45.75
C SER A 18 -29.07 -11.31 45.19
N LEU A 19 -30.03 -10.91 44.35
CA LEU A 19 -30.95 -11.82 43.66
C LEU A 19 -30.23 -12.79 42.70
N LEU A 20 -29.20 -12.34 42.00
CA LEU A 20 -28.42 -13.20 41.10
C LEU A 20 -27.51 -14.19 41.85
N ARG A 21 -27.02 -13.85 43.05
CA ARG A 21 -26.25 -14.79 43.88
C ARG A 21 -27.13 -15.82 44.56
N GLY A 22 -28.38 -15.47 44.91
CA GLY A 22 -29.35 -16.42 45.46
C GLY A 22 -29.83 -17.47 44.45
N GLY A 23 -29.92 -17.13 43.16
CA GLY A 23 -30.34 -18.07 42.11
C GLY A 23 -29.33 -19.18 41.80
N ALA A 24 -28.05 -19.00 42.10
CA ALA A 24 -27.01 -19.99 41.81
C ALA A 24 -26.92 -21.13 42.83
N ALA A 25 -27.55 -20.99 44.01
CA ALA A 25 -27.37 -21.94 45.12
C ALA A 25 -28.41 -23.06 45.21
N VAL A 26 -29.50 -23.03 44.41
CA VAL A 26 -30.63 -23.97 44.56
C VAL A 26 -30.58 -25.17 43.58
N ALA A 27 -29.60 -25.23 42.67
CA ALA A 27 -29.48 -26.32 41.69
C ALA A 27 -28.33 -27.31 42.00
N ALA A 28 -27.97 -27.49 43.28
CA ALA A 28 -26.89 -28.39 43.71
C ALA A 28 -27.40 -29.81 44.05
N GLY A 29 -28.22 -30.41 43.19
CA GLY A 29 -28.73 -31.75 43.45
C GLY A 29 -29.35 -32.43 42.26
N VAL A 30 -28.53 -32.88 41.29
CA VAL A 30 -28.42 -34.28 40.83
C VAL A 30 -27.07 -34.41 40.11
N ALA A 31 -26.28 -35.42 40.51
CA ALA A 31 -25.01 -35.78 39.92
C ALA A 31 -25.15 -36.25 38.46
N GLY A 32 -24.30 -35.74 37.57
CA GLY A 32 -24.24 -36.17 36.17
C GLY A 32 -23.43 -35.23 35.29
N ALA A 33 -22.12 -35.48 35.24
CA ALA A 33 -21.15 -35.08 34.22
C ALA A 33 -21.63 -34.15 33.07
N ALA A 34 -21.35 -32.85 33.21
CA ALA A 34 -20.92 -32.02 32.11
C ALA A 34 -20.26 -30.78 32.72
N VAL A 35 -18.93 -30.74 32.79
CA VAL A 35 -18.23 -29.46 32.78
C VAL A 35 -18.51 -28.88 31.40
N VAL A 36 -19.65 -28.20 31.26
CA VAL A 36 -19.89 -27.34 30.11
C VAL A 36 -18.85 -26.25 30.26
N ALA A 37 -17.68 -26.48 29.68
CA ALA A 37 -16.75 -25.41 29.40
C ALA A 37 -17.59 -24.37 28.68
N ALA A 38 -17.85 -23.24 29.34
CA ALA A 38 -18.65 -22.17 28.78
C ALA A 38 -18.00 -21.85 27.44
N ALA A 39 -18.66 -22.25 26.35
CA ALA A 39 -18.18 -21.91 25.02
C ALA A 39 -18.01 -20.39 25.03
N PRO A 40 -16.85 -19.86 24.59
CA PRO A 40 -16.64 -18.42 24.55
C PRO A 40 -17.86 -17.81 23.87
N ALA A 41 -18.51 -16.87 24.56
CA ALA A 41 -19.78 -16.33 24.12
C ALA A 41 -19.62 -15.83 22.68
N GLU A 42 -20.16 -16.60 21.73
CA GLU A 42 -20.18 -16.20 20.33
C GLU A 42 -20.98 -14.90 20.28
N ALA A 43 -20.36 -13.84 19.78
CA ALA A 43 -21.09 -12.63 19.48
C ALA A 43 -22.06 -13.00 18.36
N ALA A 44 -23.31 -13.30 18.69
CA ALA A 44 -24.36 -13.51 17.70
C ALA A 44 -24.31 -12.36 16.68
N THR A 45 -24.48 -12.69 15.39
CA THR A 45 -24.42 -11.73 14.29
C THR A 45 -25.24 -10.47 14.63
N GLY A 46 -24.58 -9.32 14.69
CA GLY A 46 -25.20 -8.03 15.03
C GLY A 46 -25.00 -7.55 16.48
N ASN A 47 -24.38 -8.34 17.35
CA ASN A 47 -23.95 -7.89 18.66
C ASN A 47 -22.77 -6.90 18.56
N PRO A 48 -22.64 -5.95 19.51
CA PRO A 48 -21.51 -5.01 19.54
C PRO A 48 -20.19 -5.75 19.76
N VAL A 49 -19.10 -5.20 19.22
CA VAL A 49 -17.75 -5.65 19.53
C VAL A 49 -17.50 -5.45 21.02
N ILE A 50 -17.22 -6.55 21.73
CA ILE A 50 -16.92 -6.51 23.15
C ILE A 50 -15.43 -6.28 23.32
N LEU A 51 -15.07 -5.12 23.85
CA LEU A 51 -13.67 -4.79 24.13
C LEU A 51 -13.10 -5.71 25.24
N GLY A 52 -11.85 -6.14 25.07
CA GLY A 52 -11.15 -6.99 26.04
C GLY A 52 -11.55 -8.47 26.04
N ARG A 53 -12.27 -8.94 25.00
CA ARG A 53 -12.60 -10.36 24.79
C ARG A 53 -12.42 -10.75 23.33
N ASP A 54 -12.23 -12.05 23.09
CA ASP A 54 -12.26 -12.61 21.73
C ASP A 54 -13.67 -12.46 21.15
N ASN A 55 -13.76 -11.84 19.98
CA ASN A 55 -15.00 -11.74 19.22
C ASN A 55 -14.89 -12.70 18.03
N THR A 56 -15.55 -13.85 18.11
CA THR A 56 -15.64 -14.82 17.00
C THR A 56 -16.98 -14.70 16.30
N SER A 57 -16.97 -14.58 14.97
CA SER A 57 -18.18 -14.56 14.13
C SER A 57 -18.49 -15.93 13.51
N GLY A 58 -17.67 -16.96 13.78
CA GLY A 58 -17.76 -18.25 13.12
C GLY A 58 -17.61 -18.13 11.59
N ALA A 59 -18.59 -18.64 10.84
CA ALA A 59 -18.66 -18.49 9.38
C ALA A 59 -19.30 -17.16 8.93
N GLY A 60 -19.83 -16.36 9.86
CA GLY A 60 -20.44 -15.06 9.58
C GLY A 60 -19.41 -13.95 9.42
N SER A 61 -19.80 -12.83 8.80
CA SER A 61 -18.98 -11.63 8.70
C SER A 61 -19.40 -10.56 9.71
N THR A 62 -18.42 -9.85 10.27
CA THR A 62 -18.67 -8.62 11.05
C THR A 62 -18.57 -7.42 10.11
N ARG A 63 -19.60 -6.57 10.10
CA ARG A 63 -19.65 -5.36 9.26
C ARG A 63 -19.76 -4.11 10.11
N ILE A 64 -18.81 -3.19 9.94
CA ILE A 64 -18.88 -1.82 10.45
C ILE A 64 -19.10 -0.90 9.25
N ARG A 65 -20.13 -0.05 9.30
CA ARG A 65 -20.48 0.87 8.20
C ARG A 65 -20.91 2.21 8.77
N SER A 66 -20.40 3.29 8.19
CA SER A 66 -20.95 4.64 8.36
C SER A 66 -21.54 5.15 7.04
N ALA A 67 -22.46 6.10 7.13
CA ALA A 67 -22.99 6.87 6.00
C ALA A 67 -22.52 8.34 6.03
N SER A 68 -21.71 8.72 7.01
CA SER A 68 -21.17 10.07 7.17
C SER A 68 -19.74 10.19 6.63
N ASN A 69 -19.26 11.44 6.51
CA ASN A 69 -17.93 11.76 6.00
C ASN A 69 -16.76 11.48 6.98
N PRO A 70 -16.92 11.53 8.32
CA PRO A 70 -15.83 11.18 9.23
C PRO A 70 -15.36 9.72 9.09
N PRO A 71 -14.12 9.40 9.53
CA PRO A 71 -13.64 8.02 9.57
C PRO A 71 -14.60 7.12 10.34
N THR A 72 -14.92 5.96 9.76
CA THR A 72 -15.81 4.98 10.41
C THR A 72 -15.12 4.30 11.61
N VAL A 73 -13.81 4.10 11.51
CA VAL A 73 -12.96 3.51 12.55
C VAL A 73 -11.68 4.34 12.63
N VAL A 74 -11.27 4.70 13.84
CA VAL A 74 -9.98 5.33 14.13
C VAL A 74 -9.27 4.46 15.15
N ILE A 75 -8.02 4.11 14.87
CA ILE A 75 -7.14 3.36 15.77
C ILE A 75 -5.88 4.22 15.94
N SER A 76 -5.55 4.56 17.18
CA SER A 76 -4.32 5.27 17.53
C SER A 76 -3.52 4.46 18.56
N ASN A 77 -2.21 4.50 18.43
CA ASN A 77 -1.28 3.96 19.42
C ASN A 77 -0.14 4.96 19.58
N ASP A 78 -0.11 5.65 20.72
CA ASP A 78 0.91 6.65 21.05
C ASP A 78 2.11 6.01 21.78
N GLY A 79 2.05 4.71 22.05
CA GLY A 79 3.14 3.94 22.66
C GLY A 79 3.98 3.18 21.64
N TYR A 80 4.94 2.38 22.15
CA TYR A 80 5.72 1.48 21.31
C TYR A 80 4.85 0.31 20.79
N GLY A 81 5.05 -0.07 19.52
CA GLY A 81 4.41 -1.24 18.91
C GLY A 81 3.39 -0.91 17.81
N ALA A 82 2.66 -1.93 17.37
CA ALA A 82 1.68 -1.80 16.30
C ALA A 82 0.32 -1.34 16.84
N GLY A 83 -0.26 -0.29 16.24
CA GLY A 83 -1.62 0.12 16.56
C GLY A 83 -2.68 -0.91 16.12
N ALA A 84 -2.39 -1.65 15.05
CA ALA A 84 -3.21 -2.78 14.60
C ALA A 84 -2.32 -3.90 14.04
N LEU A 85 -2.67 -5.15 14.35
CA LEU A 85 -2.12 -6.33 13.72
C LEU A 85 -3.25 -7.10 13.04
N VAL A 86 -3.18 -7.21 11.71
CA VAL A 86 -4.16 -7.94 10.90
C VAL A 86 -3.46 -9.09 10.19
N THR A 87 -3.96 -10.31 10.37
CA THR A 87 -3.36 -11.51 9.78
C THR A 87 -4.43 -12.36 9.09
N GLY A 88 -4.08 -12.94 7.95
CA GLY A 88 -4.89 -13.89 7.21
C GLY A 88 -4.08 -15.16 6.97
N ARG A 89 -4.61 -16.33 7.36
CA ARG A 89 -3.89 -17.62 7.23
C ARG A 89 -4.11 -18.29 5.87
N LEU A 90 -5.33 -18.21 5.33
CA LEU A 90 -5.76 -18.92 4.13
C LEU A 90 -6.30 -17.96 3.05
N GLY A 91 -6.08 -16.66 3.22
CA GLY A 91 -6.60 -15.63 2.34
C GLY A 91 -5.99 -14.27 2.67
N ASN A 92 -6.63 -13.22 2.19
CA ASN A 92 -6.15 -11.86 2.40
C ASN A 92 -6.31 -11.45 3.87
N GLY A 93 -5.25 -10.94 4.49
CA GLY A 93 -5.37 -10.26 5.77
C GLY A 93 -6.16 -8.96 5.64
N ILE A 94 -5.87 -8.18 4.60
CA ILE A 94 -6.54 -6.91 4.29
C ILE A 94 -6.96 -6.94 2.81
N ALA A 95 -8.21 -6.54 2.55
CA ALA A 95 -8.70 -6.21 1.23
C ALA A 95 -9.34 -4.82 1.30
N ALA A 96 -8.70 -3.83 0.68
CA ALA A 96 -9.12 -2.43 0.71
C ALA A 96 -9.28 -1.89 -0.72
N GLY A 97 -10.26 -1.01 -0.92
CA GLY A 97 -10.57 -0.46 -2.24
C GLY A 97 -11.57 0.67 -2.15
N THR A 98 -11.63 1.46 -3.22
CA THR A 98 -12.58 2.58 -3.39
C THR A 98 -13.18 2.53 -4.78
N HIS A 99 -14.41 3.04 -4.91
CA HIS A 99 -15.11 3.18 -6.19
C HIS A 99 -15.15 4.63 -6.68
N ARG A 100 -14.57 5.56 -5.91
CA ARG A 100 -14.55 6.99 -6.24
C ARG A 100 -13.23 7.33 -6.95
N ALA A 101 -13.32 8.15 -7.99
CA ALA A 101 -12.13 8.76 -8.60
C ALA A 101 -11.34 9.55 -7.55
N ASP A 102 -10.02 9.66 -7.77
CA ASP A 102 -9.11 10.47 -6.95
C ASP A 102 -9.15 10.12 -5.45
N SER A 103 -9.44 8.86 -5.16
CA SER A 103 -9.49 8.31 -3.80
C SER A 103 -8.52 7.15 -3.69
N SER A 104 -7.98 6.95 -2.48
CA SER A 104 -7.07 5.85 -2.19
C SER A 104 -7.81 4.72 -1.47
N GLY A 105 -7.62 3.48 -1.93
CA GLY A 105 -8.07 2.30 -1.18
C GLY A 105 -7.20 2.05 0.07
N LEU A 106 -5.91 2.36 -0.03
CA LEU A 106 -4.94 2.34 1.04
C LEU A 106 -4.07 3.60 0.92
N SER A 107 -3.96 4.37 2.00
CA SER A 107 -3.00 5.47 2.12
C SER A 107 -2.13 5.19 3.34
N ALA A 108 -0.82 5.28 3.15
CA ALA A 108 0.17 5.03 4.18
C ALA A 108 1.25 6.10 4.08
N ALA A 109 1.66 6.62 5.23
CA ALA A 109 2.69 7.64 5.34
C ALA A 109 3.58 7.35 6.54
N ASN A 110 4.86 7.71 6.43
CA ASN A 110 5.80 7.72 7.54
C ASN A 110 6.21 9.18 7.77
N TYR A 111 5.74 9.76 8.88
CA TYR A 111 5.98 11.16 9.26
C TYR A 111 7.13 11.32 10.25
N SER A 112 8.08 10.36 10.29
CA SER A 112 9.24 10.50 11.17
C SER A 112 10.03 11.76 10.81
N GLU A 113 10.32 12.59 11.81
CA GLU A 113 11.20 13.76 11.68
C GLU A 113 12.69 13.38 11.69
N TYR A 114 12.99 12.10 11.90
CA TYR A 114 14.35 11.59 12.01
C TYR A 114 14.66 10.65 10.84
N GLU A 115 15.88 10.78 10.33
CA GLU A 115 16.41 9.84 9.33
C GLU A 115 16.53 8.43 9.92
N GLY A 116 16.16 7.44 9.11
CA GLY A 116 16.27 6.05 9.49
C GLY A 116 15.66 5.10 8.46
N PRO A 117 15.74 3.77 8.68
CA PRO A 117 15.26 2.74 7.75
C PRO A 117 13.72 2.59 7.77
N GLY A 118 12.98 3.57 8.29
CA GLY A 118 11.54 3.52 8.39
C GLY A 118 10.87 3.53 7.02
N SER A 119 9.73 2.85 6.90
CA SER A 119 8.94 2.83 5.67
C SER A 119 7.46 2.99 5.99
N ALA A 120 6.74 3.69 5.12
CA ALA A 120 5.28 3.76 5.20
C ALA A 120 4.63 2.41 4.88
N VAL A 121 5.21 1.69 3.91
CA VAL A 121 4.81 0.34 3.52
C VAL A 121 6.07 -0.50 3.34
N ALA A 122 6.14 -1.62 4.07
CA ALA A 122 7.12 -2.68 3.84
C ALA A 122 6.39 -3.94 3.38
N ALA A 123 6.82 -4.51 2.26
CA ALA A 123 6.25 -5.73 1.71
C ALA A 123 7.37 -6.77 1.47
N SER A 124 7.12 -8.00 1.91
CA SER A 124 8.01 -9.14 1.67
C SER A 124 7.16 -10.34 1.27
N GLY A 125 7.53 -10.99 0.16
CA GLY A 125 6.82 -12.16 -0.34
C GLY A 125 7.45 -13.49 0.07
N GLY A 126 8.69 -13.48 0.60
CA GLY A 126 9.45 -14.71 0.87
C GLY A 126 9.66 -15.53 -0.41
N VAL A 127 8.88 -16.60 -0.56
CA VAL A 127 8.86 -17.45 -1.77
C VAL A 127 7.87 -16.98 -2.85
N ASN A 128 7.05 -15.97 -2.54
CA ASN A 128 6.03 -15.39 -3.42
C ASN A 128 6.38 -13.96 -3.84
N THR A 129 5.58 -13.38 -4.74
CA THR A 129 5.67 -11.97 -5.11
C THR A 129 5.30 -11.07 -3.92
N GLY A 130 6.18 -10.16 -3.51
CA GLY A 130 5.90 -9.21 -2.43
C GLY A 130 4.88 -8.14 -2.82
N VAL A 131 5.03 -7.55 -4.00
CA VAL A 131 4.12 -6.53 -4.55
C VAL A 131 3.78 -6.87 -5.99
N SER A 132 2.49 -6.94 -6.30
CA SER A 132 1.97 -7.08 -7.67
C SER A 132 1.01 -5.93 -7.94
N ALA A 133 1.44 -4.95 -8.74
CA ALA A 133 0.64 -3.80 -9.14
C ALA A 133 0.16 -3.98 -10.58
N ARG A 134 -1.14 -3.80 -10.83
CA ARG A 134 -1.73 -3.89 -12.17
C ARG A 134 -2.76 -2.79 -12.35
N THR A 135 -2.80 -2.24 -13.56
CA THR A 135 -3.85 -1.34 -14.02
C THR A 135 -4.46 -1.88 -15.31
N SER A 136 -5.73 -1.61 -15.54
CA SER A 136 -6.45 -1.97 -16.78
C SER A 136 -6.71 -0.76 -17.67
N GLY A 137 -6.41 0.46 -17.21
CA GLY A 137 -6.61 1.69 -17.98
C GLY A 137 -5.38 2.04 -18.81
N SER A 138 -5.55 2.26 -20.12
CA SER A 138 -4.47 2.56 -21.07
C SER A 138 -3.72 3.88 -20.81
N GLY A 139 -4.26 4.77 -19.97
CA GLY A 139 -3.63 6.03 -19.57
C GLY A 139 -3.27 6.09 -18.09
N LYS A 140 -3.11 4.95 -17.42
CA LYS A 140 -2.82 4.87 -15.98
C LYS A 140 -1.54 4.10 -15.75
N PHE A 141 -0.84 4.45 -14.68
CA PHE A 141 0.35 3.74 -14.23
C PHE A 141 -0.04 2.75 -13.13
N ALA A 142 0.46 1.53 -13.20
CA ALA A 142 0.33 0.59 -12.09
C ALA A 142 1.16 1.05 -10.88
N VAL A 143 2.32 1.66 -11.15
CA VAL A 143 3.22 2.28 -10.16
C VAL A 143 3.59 3.66 -10.68
N SER A 144 3.31 4.70 -9.89
CA SER A 144 3.83 6.05 -10.08
C SER A 144 4.60 6.42 -8.83
N ALA A 145 5.85 6.83 -9.00
CA ALA A 145 6.74 7.20 -7.91
C ALA A 145 7.36 8.55 -8.23
N PHE A 146 7.35 9.45 -7.24
CA PHE A 146 7.94 10.77 -7.33
C PHE A 146 8.75 11.01 -6.07
N HIS A 147 9.89 11.68 -6.23
CA HIS A 147 10.70 12.17 -5.14
C HIS A 147 10.82 13.68 -5.30
N SER A 148 10.30 14.43 -4.33
CA SER A 148 10.33 15.88 -4.29
C SER A 148 11.12 16.34 -3.06
N GLY A 149 12.42 16.03 -3.02
CA GLY A 149 13.34 16.64 -2.07
C GLY A 149 13.62 18.08 -2.49
N SER A 150 13.45 19.04 -1.57
CA SER A 150 13.76 20.47 -1.81
C SER A 150 15.12 20.89 -1.24
N GLY A 151 15.85 19.97 -0.58
CA GLY A 151 17.16 20.22 -0.01
C GLY A 151 18.30 20.10 -1.03
N GLN A 152 19.28 21.00 -0.97
CA GLN A 152 20.46 21.01 -1.86
C GLN A 152 21.42 19.81 -1.65
N SER A 153 21.11 18.90 -0.72
CA SER A 153 21.95 17.75 -0.33
C SER A 153 21.23 16.41 -0.39
N ASP A 154 19.96 16.36 -0.83
CA ASP A 154 19.17 15.14 -0.72
C ASP A 154 19.36 14.28 -1.97
N GLU A 155 20.31 13.34 -1.88
CA GLU A 155 20.41 12.24 -2.83
C GLU A 155 19.23 11.29 -2.61
N GLY A 156 18.15 11.51 -3.36
CA GLY A 156 16.93 10.69 -3.30
C GLY A 156 16.55 10.10 -4.64
N GLY A 157 16.19 8.82 -4.65
CA GLY A 157 15.58 8.15 -5.80
C GLY A 157 14.10 7.87 -5.53
N ALA A 158 13.24 8.14 -6.51
CA ALA A 158 11.83 7.73 -6.42
C ALA A 158 11.69 6.20 -6.44
N ILE A 159 12.60 5.51 -7.13
CA ILE A 159 12.69 4.06 -7.22
C ILE A 159 14.16 3.66 -7.05
N SER A 160 14.43 2.75 -6.11
CA SER A 160 15.72 2.10 -5.96
C SER A 160 15.50 0.59 -5.93
N ALA A 161 16.29 -0.14 -6.71
CA ALA A 161 16.22 -1.60 -6.79
C ALA A 161 17.61 -2.19 -6.59
N HIS A 162 17.78 -2.95 -5.51
CA HIS A 162 19.02 -3.63 -5.19
C HIS A 162 18.82 -5.14 -5.27
N THR A 163 19.71 -5.84 -5.99
CA THR A 163 19.65 -7.30 -6.13
C THR A 163 21.05 -7.90 -6.22
N ILE A 164 21.14 -9.20 -5.95
CA ILE A 164 22.39 -9.97 -6.06
C ILE A 164 22.16 -11.07 -7.11
N GLY A 165 22.92 -11.00 -8.21
CA GLY A 165 22.95 -12.05 -9.24
C GLY A 165 21.70 -12.16 -10.13
N ARG A 166 20.80 -11.16 -10.11
CA ARG A 166 19.60 -11.10 -10.96
C ARG A 166 19.34 -9.64 -11.39
N PRO A 167 18.48 -9.38 -12.38
CA PRO A 167 18.07 -8.01 -12.69
C PRO A 167 17.24 -7.42 -11.54
N GLY A 168 17.54 -6.17 -11.16
CA GLY A 168 16.74 -5.42 -10.16
C GLY A 168 15.46 -4.83 -10.72
N ILE A 169 15.49 -4.44 -12.00
CA ILE A 169 14.34 -3.92 -12.72
C ILE A 169 14.31 -4.62 -14.08
N VAL A 170 13.15 -5.16 -14.45
CA VAL A 170 12.87 -5.67 -15.79
C VAL A 170 11.67 -4.89 -16.30
N VAL A 171 11.84 -4.20 -17.42
CA VAL A 171 10.75 -3.46 -18.07
C VAL A 171 10.54 -4.04 -19.45
N SER A 172 9.30 -4.39 -19.75
CA SER A 172 8.89 -4.95 -21.03
C SER A 172 7.58 -4.33 -21.48
N THR A 173 7.46 -4.18 -22.79
CA THR A 173 6.25 -3.68 -23.45
C THR A 173 5.81 -4.73 -24.47
N GLU A 174 4.52 -5.04 -24.49
CA GLU A 174 3.95 -5.98 -25.48
C GLU A 174 3.63 -5.27 -26.81
N HIS A 175 3.58 -3.94 -26.81
CA HIS A 175 3.30 -3.15 -28.00
C HIS A 175 4.59 -2.63 -28.62
N ALA A 176 4.83 -3.00 -29.88
CA ALA A 176 6.01 -2.59 -30.64
C ALA A 176 6.20 -1.07 -30.73
N SER A 177 5.13 -0.29 -30.58
CA SER A 177 5.14 1.18 -30.66
C SER A 177 5.26 1.87 -29.30
N ALA A 178 5.18 1.15 -28.18
CA ALA A 178 5.26 1.74 -26.85
C ALA A 178 6.68 1.57 -26.30
N PRO A 179 7.39 2.65 -25.93
CA PRO A 179 8.70 2.52 -25.31
C PRO A 179 8.57 1.82 -23.95
N ALA A 180 9.46 0.87 -23.66
CA ALA A 180 9.52 0.24 -22.35
C ALA A 180 10.05 1.23 -21.30
N VAL A 181 11.06 2.04 -21.67
CA VAL A 181 11.66 3.06 -20.80
C VAL A 181 11.69 4.38 -21.56
N VAL A 182 11.22 5.43 -20.90
CA VAL A 182 11.34 6.82 -21.36
C VAL A 182 12.03 7.59 -20.26
N ALA A 183 13.19 8.16 -20.58
CA ALA A 183 13.98 8.97 -19.67
C ALA A 183 14.01 10.40 -20.20
N VAL A 184 13.54 11.36 -19.41
CA VAL A 184 13.52 12.77 -19.76
C VAL A 184 14.07 13.56 -18.59
N ASN A 185 15.09 14.40 -18.85
CA ASN A 185 15.50 15.43 -17.91
C ASN A 185 15.11 16.79 -18.46
N LEU A 186 14.51 17.63 -17.60
CA LEU A 186 14.12 19.00 -17.92
C LEU A 186 15.07 20.04 -17.29
N GLY A 187 16.06 19.60 -16.50
CA GLY A 187 17.11 20.42 -15.90
C GLY A 187 18.52 20.01 -16.34
N ASP A 188 19.52 20.40 -15.57
CA ASP A 188 20.95 20.38 -15.95
C ASP A 188 21.69 19.05 -15.64
N GLY A 189 21.03 17.89 -15.77
CA GLY A 189 21.65 16.59 -15.43
C GLY A 189 21.37 15.47 -16.43
N ASP A 190 21.69 14.25 -16.04
CA ASP A 190 21.42 13.07 -16.86
C ASP A 190 19.96 12.61 -16.74
N ALA A 191 19.30 12.41 -17.88
CA ALA A 191 17.99 11.74 -17.92
C ALA A 191 18.13 10.25 -17.61
N LEU A 192 19.25 9.65 -18.04
CA LEU A 192 19.61 8.26 -17.81
C LEU A 192 21.11 8.18 -17.60
N LEU A 193 21.53 7.79 -16.40
CA LEU A 193 22.92 7.48 -16.08
C LEU A 193 23.06 5.98 -15.87
N ALA A 194 23.96 5.35 -16.60
CA ALA A 194 24.30 3.95 -16.43
C ALA A 194 25.78 3.81 -16.08
N GLN A 195 26.06 3.29 -14.89
CA GLN A 195 27.43 3.05 -14.43
C GLN A 195 27.76 1.55 -14.52
N GLY A 196 28.87 1.23 -15.19
CA GLY A 196 29.30 -0.14 -15.43
C GLY A 196 29.01 -0.59 -16.87
N VAL A 197 28.69 -1.88 -17.04
CA VAL A 197 28.47 -2.47 -18.37
C VAL A 197 27.04 -2.28 -18.80
N VAL A 198 26.84 -1.61 -19.94
CA VAL A 198 25.56 -1.54 -20.64
C VAL A 198 25.62 -2.45 -21.86
N ARG A 199 24.67 -3.39 -21.96
CA ARG A 199 24.51 -4.24 -23.14
C ARG A 199 23.18 -3.92 -23.81
N VAL A 200 23.24 -3.59 -25.09
CA VAL A 200 22.07 -3.40 -25.95
C VAL A 200 22.02 -4.55 -26.94
N ASP A 201 21.15 -5.52 -26.70
CA ASP A 201 20.90 -6.61 -27.62
C ASP A 201 19.88 -6.16 -28.67
N GLY A 202 20.36 -5.45 -29.69
CA GLY A 202 19.53 -4.91 -30.75
C GLY A 202 20.11 -3.63 -31.35
N SER A 203 19.27 -2.90 -32.07
CA SER A 203 19.67 -1.63 -32.68
C SER A 203 19.72 -0.52 -31.63
N LEU A 204 20.86 0.15 -31.51
CA LEU A 204 20.96 1.45 -30.85
C LEU A 204 20.80 2.53 -31.91
N TYR A 205 19.78 3.39 -31.73
CA TYR A 205 19.61 4.57 -32.56
C TYR A 205 19.85 5.83 -31.72
N VAL A 206 20.76 6.69 -32.18
CA VAL A 206 21.04 7.99 -31.57
C VAL A 206 20.61 9.07 -32.55
N SER A 207 19.64 9.90 -32.13
CA SER A 207 19.27 11.13 -32.82
C SER A 207 19.94 12.30 -32.13
N GLY A 208 20.70 13.10 -32.86
CA GLY A 208 21.54 14.17 -32.31
C GLY A 208 22.98 13.73 -32.14
N ASP A 209 23.64 14.26 -31.10
CA ASP A 209 25.06 14.07 -30.90
C ASP A 209 25.35 12.84 -30.04
N LEU A 210 26.24 11.98 -30.52
CA LEU A 210 26.88 10.96 -29.71
C LEU A 210 28.27 11.48 -29.32
N VAL A 211 28.40 11.92 -28.06
CA VAL A 211 29.69 12.31 -27.49
C VAL A 211 30.31 11.10 -26.82
N VAL A 212 31.48 10.68 -27.30
CA VAL A 212 32.24 9.57 -26.69
C VAL A 212 33.52 10.13 -26.08
N GLU A 213 33.54 10.21 -24.75
CA GLU A 213 34.74 10.53 -23.99
C GLU A 213 35.52 9.24 -23.74
N GLY A 214 36.32 8.85 -24.74
CA GLY A 214 37.10 7.62 -24.67
C GLY A 214 37.25 6.95 -26.03
N THR A 215 37.20 5.62 -26.04
CA THR A 215 37.36 4.83 -27.27
C THR A 215 36.03 4.21 -27.67
N LEU A 216 35.61 4.48 -28.90
CA LEU A 216 34.52 3.75 -29.56
C LEU A 216 35.14 2.62 -30.38
N TYR A 217 34.83 1.38 -30.02
CA TYR A 217 35.19 0.20 -30.80
C TYR A 217 33.96 -0.26 -31.58
N CYS A 218 34.10 -0.37 -32.90
CA CYS A 218 33.04 -0.84 -33.78
C CYS A 218 33.56 -1.96 -34.67
N ASP A 219 32.89 -3.10 -34.64
CA ASP A 219 33.03 -4.14 -35.66
C ASP A 219 32.00 -3.87 -36.78
N ASP A 220 32.36 -4.19 -38.02
CA ASP A 220 31.44 -4.23 -39.16
C ASP A 220 30.62 -2.95 -39.42
N VAL A 221 31.27 -1.78 -39.36
CA VAL A 221 30.62 -0.49 -39.67
C VAL A 221 30.21 -0.44 -41.15
N GLN A 222 28.91 -0.59 -41.41
CA GLN A 222 28.33 -0.36 -42.73
C GLN A 222 27.55 0.96 -42.77
N PRO A 223 27.78 1.83 -43.77
CA PRO A 223 26.98 3.03 -43.93
C PRO A 223 25.52 2.65 -44.20
N ILE A 224 24.59 3.25 -43.44
CA ILE A 224 23.15 3.04 -43.66
C ILE A 224 22.78 3.58 -45.06
N PRO A 225 22.13 2.77 -45.92
CA PRO A 225 21.67 3.21 -47.24
C PRO A 225 20.78 4.45 -47.15
N ALA A 226 20.89 5.37 -48.11
CA ALA A 226 20.17 6.64 -48.09
C ALA A 226 18.64 6.48 -47.95
N ALA A 227 18.06 5.43 -48.56
CA ALA A 227 16.64 5.12 -48.44
C ALA A 227 16.26 4.74 -47.00
N MET A 228 17.06 3.91 -46.35
CA MET A 228 16.83 3.47 -44.96
C MET A 228 17.05 4.61 -43.96
N ARG A 229 17.99 5.53 -44.20
CA ARG A 229 18.17 6.71 -43.35
C ARG A 229 16.91 7.55 -43.20
N ARG A 230 16.12 7.71 -44.27
CA ARG A 230 14.86 8.47 -44.22
C ARG A 230 13.82 7.75 -43.37
N GLN A 231 13.69 6.44 -43.53
CA GLN A 231 12.77 5.63 -42.75
C GLN A 231 13.13 5.66 -41.26
N VAL A 232 14.38 5.37 -40.93
CA VAL A 232 14.87 5.34 -39.54
C VAL A 232 14.69 6.70 -38.86
N ARG A 233 14.95 7.80 -39.59
CA ARG A 233 14.74 9.16 -39.06
C ARG A 233 13.26 9.43 -38.79
N ALA A 234 12.38 9.07 -39.73
CA ALA A 234 10.93 9.24 -39.55
C ALA A 234 10.41 8.42 -38.37
N ASP A 235 10.86 7.18 -38.22
CA ASP A 235 10.47 6.31 -37.10
C ASP A 235 10.94 6.87 -35.76
N ALA A 236 12.17 7.42 -35.71
CA ALA A 236 12.71 8.02 -34.50
C ALA A 236 12.07 9.36 -34.13
N GLU A 237 11.76 10.20 -35.12
CA GLU A 237 11.03 11.46 -34.90
C GLU A 237 9.61 11.16 -34.37
N ALA A 238 8.91 10.18 -34.94
CA ALA A 238 7.60 9.74 -34.45
C ALA A 238 7.68 9.17 -33.02
N ALA A 239 8.70 8.38 -32.70
CA ALA A 239 8.93 7.87 -31.35
C ALA A 239 9.23 8.99 -30.35
N ALA A 240 10.04 9.98 -30.74
CA ALA A 240 10.36 11.14 -29.91
C ALA A 240 9.14 12.04 -29.66
N GLU A 241 8.30 12.27 -30.68
CA GLU A 241 7.04 13.00 -30.54
C GLU A 241 6.06 12.27 -29.62
N SER A 242 5.93 10.96 -29.77
CA SER A 242 5.10 10.13 -28.88
C SER A 242 5.59 10.20 -27.43
N ALA A 243 6.90 10.10 -27.21
CA ALA A 243 7.50 10.21 -25.88
C ALA A 243 7.31 11.61 -25.25
N ARG A 244 7.43 12.69 -26.04
CA ARG A 244 7.17 14.06 -25.59
C ARG A 244 5.70 14.26 -25.21
N ALA A 245 4.77 13.82 -26.06
CA ALA A 245 3.34 13.89 -25.77
C ALA A 245 2.99 13.12 -24.49
N GLN A 246 3.63 11.96 -24.27
CA GLN A 246 3.46 11.18 -23.05
C GLN A 246 4.01 11.93 -21.82
N ALA A 247 5.21 12.51 -21.91
CA ALA A 247 5.81 13.31 -20.85
C ALA A 247 4.99 14.57 -20.50
N GLU A 248 4.41 15.23 -21.50
CA GLU A 248 3.51 16.37 -21.29
C GLU A 248 2.19 15.94 -20.61
N SER A 249 1.62 14.80 -21.03
CA SER A 249 0.42 14.24 -20.39
C SER A 249 0.66 13.89 -18.92
N LEU A 250 1.86 13.37 -18.61
CA LEU A 250 2.33 13.09 -17.25
C LEU A 250 2.40 14.37 -16.42
N ARG A 251 2.96 15.44 -16.97
CA ARG A 251 3.08 16.74 -16.30
C ARG A 251 1.71 17.35 -16.00
N GLN A 252 0.79 17.31 -16.96
CA GLN A 252 -0.57 17.84 -16.79
C GLN A 252 -1.39 17.04 -15.79
N GLY A 253 -1.21 15.71 -15.74
CA GLY A 253 -1.89 14.84 -14.79
C GLY A 253 -1.43 15.06 -13.33
N GLY A 254 -0.16 15.36 -13.11
CA GLY A 254 0.39 15.62 -11.77
C GLY A 254 -0.01 16.98 -11.18
N ALA A 255 -0.19 18.01 -12.01
CA ALA A 255 -0.52 19.35 -11.53
C ALA A 255 -1.98 19.51 -11.04
N ALA A 256 -2.82 18.50 -11.22
CA ALA A 256 -4.24 18.55 -10.84
C ALA A 256 -4.54 18.03 -9.42
N THR A 257 -3.51 17.56 -8.69
CA THR A 257 -3.69 16.89 -7.38
C THR A 257 -3.13 17.64 -6.17
N ASP A 258 -2.58 18.84 -6.36
CA ASP A 258 -2.19 19.77 -5.28
C ASP A 258 -3.28 20.84 -5.06
#